data_AF-A0A7I8E2E0-F1
#
_entry.id   AF-A0A7I8E2E0-F1
#
_cell.length_a   1.000
_cell.length_b   1.000
_cell.length_c   1.000
_cell.angle_alpha   90.00
_cell.angle_beta   90.00
_cell.angle_gamma   90.00
#
_symmetry.space_group_name_H-M   'P 1'
#
loop_
_entity.id
_entity.type
_entity.pdbx_description
1 polymer ?
#
loop_
_entity_poly.entity_id
_entity_poly.type
_entity_poly.pdbx_seq_one_letter_code
_entity_poly.pdbx_strand_id
1 'polypeptide(L)'
;MDFSFNDERDATLINNKEGIKIEMSTSFIDVIEIAFKNGVKPENISTCHNFYPERYTAPSLEAINDINNYWKAKNIPVAIFISSLVKGSHGPWPVSDGLPTIEEHRDMPIEIQLKHCLALDNIDEIIIGNAYASDEEFKAIDQVMKQVYVDIPKNESLGFLADFVPHGLTKRIPFKIHLDKVITALEKEILFNYPSHSDLGDCMNYMLRSRWTRMIYKGKEIPCRPCDKAYYTRVML
;
A
#
# COMPACT_ATOMS: atom_id res chain seq x y z
N MET A 1 -6.58 14.52 -16.89
CA MET A 1 -5.96 15.34 -17.95
C MET A 1 -4.59 14.79 -18.22
N ASP A 2 -4.44 14.13 -19.36
CA ASP A 2 -3.17 13.53 -19.80
C ASP A 2 -2.23 14.56 -20.44
N PHE A 3 -2.79 15.68 -20.91
CA PHE A 3 -2.07 16.88 -21.35
C PHE A 3 -2.63 18.11 -20.66
N SER A 4 -1.82 19.16 -20.57
CA SER A 4 -2.17 20.47 -20.01
C SER A 4 -2.11 21.55 -21.10
N PHE A 5 -2.88 22.63 -20.93
CA PHE A 5 -2.82 23.81 -21.79
C PHE A 5 -1.56 24.66 -21.52
N ASN A 6 -1.00 24.52 -20.33
CA ASN A 6 0.18 25.22 -19.81
C ASN A 6 0.01 26.74 -19.78
N ASP A 7 -1.22 27.18 -19.49
CA ASP A 7 -1.64 28.58 -19.38
C ASP A 7 -2.88 28.73 -18.48
N GLU A 8 -3.50 29.92 -18.46
CA GLU A 8 -4.66 30.23 -17.61
C GLU A 8 -5.89 29.34 -17.83
N ARG A 9 -5.96 28.61 -18.95
CA ARG A 9 -7.07 27.68 -19.24
C ARG A 9 -7.07 26.50 -18.29
N ASP A 10 -5.90 26.04 -17.82
CA ASP A 10 -5.81 24.96 -16.84
C ASP A 10 -6.50 25.41 -15.53
N ALA A 11 -6.21 26.62 -15.06
CA ALA A 11 -6.84 27.16 -13.85
C ALA A 11 -8.36 27.35 -14.02
N THR A 12 -8.79 27.80 -15.19
CA THR A 12 -10.21 27.96 -15.53
C THR A 12 -10.94 26.62 -15.52
N LEU A 13 -10.34 25.59 -16.11
CA LEU A 13 -10.91 24.24 -16.16
C LEU A 13 -10.95 23.59 -14.77
N ILE A 14 -9.91 23.76 -13.96
CA ILE A 14 -9.90 23.23 -12.58
C ILE A 14 -10.93 23.94 -11.70
N ASN A 15 -11.13 25.25 -11.89
CA ASN A 15 -12.16 26.03 -11.18
C ASN A 15 -13.51 26.05 -11.90
N ASN A 16 -13.82 25.01 -12.69
CA ASN A 16 -15.10 24.92 -13.39
C ASN A 16 -16.30 25.10 -12.44
N LYS A 17 -17.37 25.72 -12.94
CA LYS A 17 -18.57 26.06 -12.15
C LYS A 17 -19.43 24.84 -11.80
N GLU A 18 -19.19 23.74 -12.51
CA GLU A 18 -19.88 22.46 -12.37
C GLU A 18 -19.40 21.68 -11.14
N GLY A 19 -18.28 22.08 -10.53
CA GLY A 19 -17.70 21.40 -9.37
C GLY A 19 -17.10 20.04 -9.71
N ILE A 20 -16.72 19.83 -10.97
CA ILE A 20 -16.07 18.60 -11.43
C ILE A 20 -14.61 18.65 -10.97
N LYS A 21 -14.20 17.64 -10.19
CA LYS A 21 -12.78 17.48 -9.84
C LYS A 21 -11.97 17.15 -11.08
N ILE A 22 -10.84 17.84 -11.26
CA ILE A 22 -9.93 17.60 -12.37
C ILE A 22 -8.75 16.77 -11.88
N GLU A 23 -8.62 15.56 -12.42
CA GLU A 23 -7.45 14.73 -12.24
C GLU A 23 -6.33 15.16 -13.21
N MET A 24 -5.12 15.41 -12.72
CA MET A 24 -3.95 15.77 -13.51
C MET A 24 -2.89 14.67 -13.45
N SER A 25 -1.94 14.64 -14.40
CA SER A 25 -0.78 13.74 -14.25
C SER A 25 0.00 14.10 -12.98
N THR A 26 0.44 13.09 -12.22
CA THR A 26 1.35 13.26 -11.08
C THR A 26 2.67 13.95 -11.48
N SER A 27 3.07 13.85 -12.74
CA SER A 27 4.27 14.49 -13.29
C SER A 27 4.09 15.98 -13.57
N PHE A 28 2.87 16.53 -13.54
CA PHE A 28 2.57 17.93 -13.86
C PHE A 28 2.80 18.89 -12.69
N ILE A 29 3.93 18.76 -12.00
CA ILE A 29 4.28 19.56 -10.82
C ILE A 29 4.20 21.06 -11.12
N ASP A 30 4.97 21.54 -12.10
CA ASP A 30 5.05 22.98 -12.40
C ASP A 30 3.70 23.54 -12.90
N VAL A 31 2.97 22.77 -13.72
CA VAL A 31 1.64 23.15 -14.23
C VAL A 31 0.67 23.37 -13.08
N ILE A 32 0.60 22.42 -12.15
CA ILE A 32 -0.31 22.49 -11.00
C ILE A 32 0.08 23.63 -10.05
N GLU A 33 1.38 23.83 -9.82
CA GLU A 33 1.88 24.96 -9.01
C GLU A 33 1.55 26.32 -9.63
N ILE A 34 1.64 26.46 -10.96
CA ILE A 34 1.19 27.65 -11.68
C ILE A 34 -0.32 27.82 -11.54
N ALA A 35 -1.08 26.75 -11.65
CA ALA A 35 -2.53 26.79 -11.48
C ALA A 35 -2.93 27.26 -10.06
N PHE A 36 -2.24 26.80 -9.01
CA PHE A 36 -2.45 27.29 -7.65
C PHE A 36 -2.14 28.78 -7.50
N LYS A 37 -1.06 29.28 -8.11
CA LYS A 37 -0.76 30.73 -8.13
C LYS A 37 -1.86 31.54 -8.82
N ASN A 38 -2.58 30.92 -9.75
CA ASN A 38 -3.72 31.51 -10.46
C ASN A 38 -5.07 31.27 -9.76
N GLY A 39 -5.08 30.88 -8.48
CA GLY A 39 -6.28 30.82 -7.65
C GLY A 39 -7.05 29.49 -7.76
N VAL A 40 -6.43 28.41 -8.24
CA VAL A 40 -6.98 27.06 -8.11
C VAL A 40 -7.04 26.64 -6.65
N LYS A 41 -8.13 25.99 -6.27
CA LYS A 41 -8.29 25.43 -4.93
C LYS A 41 -7.83 23.96 -4.89
N PRO A 42 -7.00 23.56 -3.92
CA PRO A 42 -6.50 22.17 -3.78
C PRO A 42 -7.59 21.09 -3.80
N GLU A 43 -8.78 21.37 -3.25
CA GLU A 43 -9.88 20.41 -3.23
C GLU A 43 -10.45 20.05 -4.62
N ASN A 44 -10.20 20.89 -5.62
CA ASN A 44 -10.67 20.70 -6.99
C ASN A 44 -9.74 19.81 -7.83
N ILE A 45 -8.61 19.39 -7.28
CA ILE A 45 -7.61 18.61 -7.99
C ILE A 45 -7.39 17.23 -7.33
N SER A 46 -7.10 16.25 -8.17
CA SER A 46 -6.41 15.01 -7.82
C SER A 46 -5.27 14.78 -8.82
N THR A 47 -4.37 13.89 -8.50
CA THR A 47 -3.30 13.47 -9.40
C THR A 47 -3.33 11.97 -9.62
N CYS A 48 -3.01 11.53 -10.82
CA CYS A 48 -2.93 10.11 -11.16
C CYS A 48 -1.64 9.83 -11.95
N HIS A 49 -0.99 8.73 -11.60
CA HIS A 49 0.15 8.22 -12.38
C HIS A 49 -0.34 7.62 -13.69
N ASN A 50 0.56 7.53 -14.65
CA ASN A 50 0.33 6.71 -15.82
C ASN A 50 0.45 5.21 -15.49
N PHE A 51 -0.14 4.39 -16.36
CA PHE A 51 0.18 2.98 -16.50
C PHE A 51 1.14 2.77 -17.68
N TYR A 52 1.86 1.65 -17.68
CA TYR A 52 2.92 1.37 -18.66
C TYR A 52 2.67 0.04 -19.38
N PRO A 53 2.07 0.07 -20.60
CA PRO A 53 1.68 -1.14 -21.34
C PRO A 53 2.86 -1.96 -21.86
N GLU A 54 4.00 -1.32 -22.09
CA GLU A 54 5.24 -1.96 -22.53
C GLU A 54 6.13 -2.25 -21.32
N ARG A 55 6.62 -3.49 -21.24
CA ARG A 55 7.49 -3.93 -20.15
C ARG A 55 8.77 -3.08 -20.07
N TYR A 56 9.22 -2.82 -18.84
CA TYR A 56 10.42 -2.05 -18.51
C TYR A 56 10.39 -0.56 -18.90
N THR A 57 9.19 0.00 -19.06
CA THR A 57 9.02 1.44 -19.38
C THR A 57 8.48 2.27 -18.21
N ALA A 58 8.05 1.62 -17.12
CA ALA A 58 7.65 2.33 -15.92
C ALA A 58 8.85 3.01 -15.20
N PRO A 59 8.61 4.14 -14.51
CA PRO A 59 9.63 4.82 -13.71
C PRO A 59 10.07 3.97 -12.52
N SER A 60 11.21 4.33 -11.93
CA SER A 60 11.69 3.66 -10.72
C SER A 60 10.77 3.91 -9.54
N LEU A 61 10.71 2.95 -8.60
CA LEU A 61 9.97 3.09 -7.36
C LEU A 61 10.41 4.32 -6.54
N GLU A 62 11.69 4.71 -6.62
CA GLU A 62 12.22 5.93 -6.00
C GLU A 62 11.57 7.18 -6.58
N ALA A 63 11.55 7.32 -7.91
CA ALA A 63 10.92 8.46 -8.58
C ALA A 63 9.40 8.53 -8.30
N ILE A 64 8.72 7.37 -8.28
CA ILE A 64 7.30 7.30 -7.91
C ILE A 64 7.10 7.79 -6.47
N ASN A 65 7.92 7.34 -5.51
CA ASN A 65 7.81 7.73 -4.11
C ASN A 65 8.11 9.21 -3.89
N ASP A 66 9.10 9.78 -4.58
CA ASP A 66 9.43 11.20 -4.48
C ASP A 66 8.24 12.07 -4.92
N ILE A 67 7.60 11.73 -6.04
CA ILE A 67 6.42 12.43 -6.54
C ILE A 67 5.23 12.22 -5.61
N ASN A 68 4.98 11.00 -5.14
CA ASN A 68 3.89 10.72 -4.20
C ASN A 68 4.04 11.51 -2.90
N ASN A 69 5.24 11.53 -2.32
CA ASN A 69 5.52 12.26 -1.10
C ASN A 69 5.39 13.77 -1.30
N TYR A 70 5.78 14.28 -2.48
CA TYR A 70 5.59 15.68 -2.84
C TYR A 70 4.12 16.11 -2.83
N TRP A 71 3.22 15.29 -3.41
CA TRP A 71 1.78 15.56 -3.45
C TRP A 71 1.10 15.31 -2.11
N LYS A 72 1.47 14.24 -1.39
CA LYS A 72 1.00 13.96 -0.03
C LYS A 72 1.29 15.13 0.91
N ALA A 73 2.47 15.73 0.83
CA ALA A 73 2.85 16.90 1.64
C ALA A 73 2.00 18.16 1.37
N LYS A 74 1.29 18.21 0.24
CA LYS A 74 0.36 19.29 -0.14
C LYS A 74 -1.11 18.90 0.00
N ASN A 75 -1.37 17.71 0.57
CA ASN A 75 -2.72 17.14 0.68
C ASN A 75 -3.43 17.01 -0.68
N ILE A 76 -2.66 16.77 -1.76
CA ILE A 76 -3.21 16.50 -3.09
C ILE A 76 -3.31 14.97 -3.27
N PRO A 77 -4.51 14.43 -3.58
CA PRO A 77 -4.68 12.99 -3.72
C PRO A 77 -3.84 12.39 -4.85
N VAL A 78 -3.29 11.20 -4.61
CA VAL A 78 -2.50 10.43 -5.59
C VAL A 78 -3.19 9.11 -5.91
N ALA A 79 -3.47 8.90 -7.19
CA ALA A 79 -3.96 7.64 -7.74
C ALA A 79 -2.82 6.88 -8.46
N ILE A 80 -2.87 5.54 -8.39
CA ILE A 80 -1.91 4.65 -9.02
C ILE A 80 -2.60 3.46 -9.69
N PHE A 81 -1.97 2.88 -10.72
CA PHE A 81 -2.48 1.69 -11.40
C PHE A 81 -1.80 0.40 -10.92
N ILE A 82 -2.62 -0.62 -10.68
CA ILE A 82 -2.25 -2.04 -10.54
C ILE A 82 -2.79 -2.82 -11.74
N SER A 83 -2.25 -4.02 -12.00
CA SER A 83 -2.61 -4.83 -13.17
C SER A 83 -3.23 -6.17 -12.76
N SER A 84 -4.38 -6.49 -13.34
CA SER A 84 -4.92 -7.86 -13.34
C SER A 84 -3.98 -8.80 -14.10
N LEU A 85 -3.88 -10.06 -13.66
CA LEU A 85 -3.16 -11.13 -14.34
C LEU A 85 -4.08 -12.07 -15.13
N VAL A 86 -5.37 -11.74 -15.24
CA VAL A 86 -6.34 -12.56 -15.98
C VAL A 86 -5.97 -12.59 -17.47
N LYS A 87 -5.76 -13.80 -17.98
CA LYS A 87 -5.46 -14.01 -19.41
C LYS A 87 -6.60 -13.46 -20.27
N GLY A 88 -6.27 -12.57 -21.20
CA GLY A 88 -7.24 -11.92 -22.08
C GLY A 88 -7.81 -10.61 -21.52
N SER A 89 -7.33 -10.14 -20.37
CA SER A 89 -7.52 -8.75 -19.97
C SER A 89 -6.95 -7.83 -21.07
N HIS A 90 -7.58 -6.69 -21.30
CA HIS A 90 -7.21 -5.74 -22.34
C HIS A 90 -7.04 -4.34 -21.77
N GLY A 91 -6.26 -3.56 -22.51
CA GLY A 91 -6.04 -2.15 -22.30
C GLY A 91 -6.50 -1.32 -23.50
N PRO A 92 -6.15 -0.02 -23.53
CA PRO A 92 -6.48 0.86 -24.64
C PRO A 92 -5.69 0.56 -25.92
N TRP A 93 -4.54 -0.12 -25.83
CA TRP A 93 -3.62 -0.35 -26.95
C TRP A 93 -3.43 -1.85 -27.23
N PRO A 94 -2.99 -2.23 -28.46
CA PRO A 94 -2.69 -3.63 -28.79
C PRO A 94 -1.53 -4.23 -27.99
N VAL A 95 -0.55 -3.39 -27.60
CA VAL A 95 0.53 -3.80 -26.68
C VAL A 95 -0.04 -3.79 -25.26
N SER A 96 0.03 -4.92 -24.58
CA SER A 96 -0.56 -5.09 -23.25
C SER A 96 0.21 -6.13 -22.43
N ASP A 97 1.41 -5.78 -22.00
CA ASP A 97 2.20 -6.58 -21.05
C ASP A 97 1.73 -6.33 -19.60
N GLY A 98 0.43 -6.08 -19.39
CA GLY A 98 -0.13 -5.52 -18.16
C GLY A 98 -0.09 -3.99 -18.12
N LEU A 99 -0.87 -3.39 -17.21
CA LEU A 99 -0.99 -1.93 -17.07
C LEU A 99 -0.69 -1.43 -15.64
N PRO A 100 0.45 -1.78 -15.02
CA PRO A 100 0.83 -1.23 -13.72
C PRO A 100 1.50 0.14 -13.86
N THR A 101 1.52 0.91 -12.76
CA THR A 101 2.43 2.06 -12.60
C THR A 101 3.81 1.64 -12.09
N ILE A 102 3.88 0.68 -11.15
CA ILE A 102 5.14 0.18 -10.59
C ILE A 102 5.60 -1.02 -11.42
N GLU A 103 6.81 -0.99 -11.98
CA GLU A 103 7.28 -2.04 -12.90
C GLU A 103 7.27 -3.43 -12.24
N GLU A 104 7.69 -3.53 -10.98
CA GLU A 104 7.75 -4.79 -10.24
C GLU A 104 6.36 -5.42 -10.04
N HIS A 105 5.28 -4.64 -10.13
CA HIS A 105 3.91 -5.15 -9.96
C HIS A 105 3.41 -5.96 -11.15
N ARG A 106 4.06 -5.85 -12.31
CA ARG A 106 3.58 -6.40 -13.59
C ARG A 106 3.24 -7.89 -13.56
N ASP A 107 4.05 -8.68 -12.86
CA ASP A 107 3.89 -10.13 -12.76
C ASP A 107 3.47 -10.58 -11.34
N MET A 108 3.12 -9.63 -10.45
CA MET A 108 2.71 -9.93 -9.09
C MET A 108 1.21 -10.20 -9.00
N PRO A 109 0.74 -11.14 -8.14
CA PRO A 109 -0.68 -11.28 -7.85
C PRO A 109 -1.29 -9.96 -7.33
N ILE A 110 -2.55 -9.70 -7.68
CA ILE A 110 -3.22 -8.42 -7.40
C ILE A 110 -3.23 -8.08 -5.91
N GLU A 111 -3.34 -9.08 -5.03
CA GLU A 111 -3.30 -8.91 -3.58
C GLU A 111 -1.92 -8.44 -3.08
N ILE A 112 -0.84 -8.78 -3.79
CA ILE A 112 0.52 -8.36 -3.45
C ILE A 112 0.75 -6.92 -3.92
N GLN A 113 0.27 -6.58 -5.11
CA GLN A 113 0.30 -5.21 -5.64
C GLN A 113 -0.44 -4.25 -4.69
N LEU A 114 -1.67 -4.61 -4.31
CA LEU A 114 -2.48 -3.86 -3.36
C LEU A 114 -1.79 -3.70 -1.99
N LYS A 115 -1.23 -4.78 -1.43
CA LYS A 115 -0.49 -4.72 -0.15
C LYS A 115 0.70 -3.78 -0.23
N HIS A 116 1.43 -3.80 -1.35
CA HIS A 116 2.56 -2.90 -1.55
C HIS A 116 2.10 -1.44 -1.60
N CYS A 117 1.08 -1.11 -2.40
CA CYS A 117 0.51 0.25 -2.45
C CYS A 117 0.06 0.74 -1.07
N LEU A 118 -0.66 -0.10 -0.31
CA LEU A 118 -1.13 0.27 1.04
C LEU A 118 0.03 0.47 2.04
N ALA A 119 1.12 -0.26 1.86
CA ALA A 119 2.32 -0.18 2.70
C ALA A 119 3.20 1.05 2.41
N LEU A 120 3.20 1.56 1.17
CA LEU A 120 3.92 2.79 0.81
C LEU A 120 3.36 4.03 1.53
N ASP A 121 2.09 3.97 1.93
CA ASP A 121 1.40 5.01 2.69
C ASP A 121 1.40 6.39 2.01
N ASN A 122 1.58 6.46 0.69
CA ASN A 122 1.62 7.72 -0.06
C ASN A 122 0.73 7.69 -1.31
N ILE A 123 -0.31 6.86 -1.26
CA ILE A 123 -1.28 6.62 -2.33
C ILE A 123 -2.67 6.67 -1.71
N ASP A 124 -3.58 7.41 -2.35
CA ASP A 124 -4.96 7.60 -1.91
C ASP A 124 -5.94 6.72 -2.70
N GLU A 125 -5.64 6.45 -3.97
CA GLU A 125 -6.51 5.67 -4.86
C GLU A 125 -5.71 4.63 -5.65
N ILE A 126 -6.27 3.43 -5.78
CA ILE A 126 -5.65 2.30 -6.47
C ILE A 126 -6.64 1.78 -7.51
N ILE A 127 -6.23 1.82 -8.77
CA ILE A 127 -7.08 1.54 -9.92
C ILE A 127 -6.54 0.30 -10.65
N ILE A 128 -7.41 -0.61 -11.09
CA ILE A 128 -7.00 -1.70 -11.97
C ILE A 128 -6.93 -1.15 -13.40
N GLY A 129 -5.72 -1.12 -13.98
CA GLY A 129 -5.49 -0.47 -15.28
C GLY A 129 -6.10 -1.22 -16.47
N ASN A 130 -6.16 -2.55 -16.40
CA ASN A 130 -6.70 -3.44 -17.44
C ASN A 130 -8.04 -4.06 -17.04
N ALA A 131 -8.83 -4.45 -18.05
CA ALA A 131 -10.15 -5.05 -17.84
C ALA A 131 -10.32 -6.36 -18.63
N TYR A 132 -11.05 -7.35 -18.14
CA TYR A 132 -11.69 -7.40 -16.83
C TYR A 132 -10.80 -8.14 -15.83
N ALA A 133 -10.75 -7.63 -14.60
CA ALA A 133 -10.32 -8.43 -13.45
C ALA A 133 -11.35 -9.52 -13.15
N SER A 134 -10.93 -10.62 -12.54
CA SER A 134 -11.85 -11.72 -12.20
C SER A 134 -12.51 -11.53 -10.83
N ASP A 135 -13.60 -12.27 -10.58
CA ASP A 135 -14.22 -12.35 -9.25
C ASP A 135 -13.22 -12.84 -8.19
N GLU A 136 -12.28 -13.71 -8.56
CA GLU A 136 -11.22 -14.20 -7.66
C GLU A 136 -10.27 -13.06 -7.28
N GLU A 137 -9.89 -12.20 -8.23
CA GLU A 137 -9.06 -11.03 -7.96
C GLU A 137 -9.80 -10.01 -7.06
N PHE A 138 -11.10 -9.78 -7.29
CA PHE A 138 -11.91 -8.93 -6.38
C PHE A 138 -12.06 -9.53 -4.98
N LYS A 139 -12.24 -10.85 -4.85
CA LYS A 139 -12.23 -11.53 -3.54
C LYS A 139 -10.88 -11.39 -2.85
N ALA A 140 -9.78 -11.46 -3.59
CA ALA A 140 -8.44 -11.28 -3.05
C ALA A 140 -8.23 -9.85 -2.53
N ILE A 141 -8.69 -8.83 -3.29
CA ILE A 141 -8.70 -7.43 -2.86
C ILE A 141 -9.51 -7.26 -1.56
N ASP A 142 -10.74 -7.76 -1.51
CA ASP A 142 -11.60 -7.68 -0.32
C ASP A 142 -10.95 -8.31 0.92
N GLN A 143 -10.32 -9.48 0.76
CA GLN A 143 -9.59 -10.14 1.83
C GLN A 143 -8.41 -9.30 2.33
N VAL A 144 -7.65 -8.67 1.44
CA VAL A 144 -6.57 -7.76 1.84
C VAL A 144 -7.11 -6.55 2.59
N MET A 145 -8.19 -5.92 2.11
CA MET A 145 -8.77 -4.75 2.77
C MET A 145 -9.26 -5.08 4.19
N LYS A 146 -9.93 -6.22 4.38
CA LYS A 146 -10.33 -6.74 5.70
C LYS A 146 -9.14 -7.10 6.58
N GLN A 147 -8.01 -7.49 5.97
CA GLN A 147 -6.78 -7.71 6.70
C GLN A 147 -6.10 -6.39 7.07
N VAL A 148 -6.14 -5.36 6.26
CA VAL A 148 -5.42 -4.09 6.50
C VAL A 148 -6.16 -3.22 7.51
N TYR A 149 -7.46 -3.05 7.34
CA TYR A 149 -8.28 -2.20 8.19
C TYR A 149 -9.04 -3.06 9.19
N VAL A 150 -8.67 -2.94 10.46
CA VAL A 150 -9.25 -3.72 11.55
C VAL A 150 -9.69 -2.81 12.68
N ASP A 151 -10.73 -3.23 13.40
CA ASP A 151 -11.08 -2.65 14.69
C ASP A 151 -10.58 -3.56 15.80
N ILE A 152 -9.60 -3.10 16.56
CA ILE A 152 -9.00 -3.89 17.64
C ILE A 152 -9.70 -3.54 18.96
N PRO A 153 -10.38 -4.50 19.62
CA PRO A 153 -11.02 -4.22 20.89
C PRO A 153 -9.99 -3.84 21.96
N LYS A 154 -10.33 -2.85 22.78
CA LYS A 154 -9.52 -2.48 23.93
C LYS A 154 -9.47 -3.64 24.93
N ASN A 155 -8.26 -4.06 25.30
CA ASN A 155 -8.07 -5.15 26.26
C ASN A 155 -8.06 -4.61 27.70
N GLU A 156 -9.24 -4.46 28.29
CA GLU A 156 -9.42 -3.98 29.67
C GLU A 156 -8.70 -4.83 30.73
N SER A 157 -8.42 -6.11 30.44
CA SER A 157 -7.71 -6.99 31.39
C SER A 157 -6.27 -6.55 31.67
N LEU A 158 -5.70 -5.69 30.81
CA LEU A 158 -4.37 -5.12 30.98
C LEU A 158 -4.34 -3.93 31.96
N GLY A 159 -5.49 -3.51 32.50
CA GLY A 159 -5.59 -2.38 33.42
C GLY A 159 -5.01 -1.10 32.82
N PHE A 160 -4.13 -0.42 33.55
CA PHE A 160 -3.51 0.82 33.09
C PHE A 160 -2.68 0.67 31.78
N LEU A 161 -2.26 -0.55 31.42
CA LEU A 161 -1.53 -0.81 30.17
C LEU A 161 -2.45 -0.85 28.95
N ALA A 162 -3.77 -1.01 29.14
CA ALA A 162 -4.73 -1.12 28.04
C ALA A 162 -4.69 0.10 27.11
N ASP A 163 -4.47 1.30 27.66
CA ASP A 163 -4.38 2.55 26.89
C ASP A 163 -3.09 2.66 26.06
N PHE A 164 -2.05 1.89 26.40
CA PHE A 164 -0.76 1.90 25.70
C PHE A 164 -0.62 0.83 24.62
N VAL A 165 -1.55 -0.13 24.58
CA VAL A 165 -1.61 -1.16 23.54
C VAL A 165 -2.49 -0.66 22.40
N PRO A 166 -2.09 -0.83 21.12
CA PRO A 166 -2.91 -0.41 19.98
C PRO A 166 -4.34 -1.01 20.03
N HIS A 167 -5.34 -0.14 19.94
CA HIS A 167 -6.76 -0.47 19.94
C HIS A 167 -7.56 0.52 19.09
N GLY A 168 -8.79 0.16 18.74
CA GLY A 168 -9.67 0.91 17.83
C GLY A 168 -9.37 0.66 16.36
N LEU A 169 -9.88 1.55 15.50
CA LEU A 169 -9.68 1.52 14.06
C LEU A 169 -8.19 1.68 13.73
N THR A 170 -7.60 0.62 13.19
CA THR A 170 -6.16 0.51 12.97
C THR A 170 -5.89 0.02 11.55
N LYS A 171 -4.91 0.65 10.89
CA LYS A 171 -4.31 0.17 9.64
C LYS A 171 -3.09 -0.69 9.98
N ARG A 172 -3.03 -1.92 9.46
CA ARG A 172 -1.88 -2.83 9.59
C ARG A 172 -1.38 -3.30 8.23
N ILE A 173 -0.13 -3.75 8.18
CA ILE A 173 0.47 -4.32 6.97
C ILE A 173 0.46 -5.85 7.08
N PRO A 174 -0.38 -6.58 6.32
CA PRO A 174 -0.52 -8.03 6.47
C PRO A 174 0.55 -8.80 5.72
N PHE A 175 1.45 -9.44 6.48
CA PHE A 175 2.44 -10.36 5.92
C PHE A 175 1.86 -11.75 5.67
N LYS A 176 2.30 -12.40 4.59
CA LYS A 176 2.10 -13.84 4.39
C LYS A 176 3.14 -14.59 5.22
N ILE A 177 2.69 -15.44 6.13
CA ILE A 177 3.56 -16.21 7.02
C ILE A 177 3.59 -17.67 6.57
N HIS A 178 4.79 -18.19 6.31
CA HIS A 178 5.03 -19.60 6.09
C HIS A 178 5.46 -20.24 7.41
N LEU A 179 4.65 -21.16 7.92
CA LEU A 179 4.90 -21.78 9.22
C LEU A 179 5.91 -22.92 9.10
N ASP A 180 6.82 -22.99 10.07
CA ASP A 180 7.65 -24.17 10.26
C ASP A 180 6.78 -25.36 10.73
N LYS A 181 7.12 -26.57 10.28
CA LYS A 181 6.39 -27.80 10.62
C LYS A 181 6.34 -28.05 12.13
N VAL A 182 7.36 -27.63 12.86
CA VAL A 182 7.47 -27.88 14.31
C VAL A 182 6.94 -26.72 15.17
N ILE A 183 6.27 -25.72 14.57
CA ILE A 183 5.72 -24.60 15.33
C ILE A 183 4.71 -25.09 16.39
N THR A 184 4.87 -24.58 17.60
CA THR A 184 4.02 -24.90 18.75
C THR A 184 2.67 -24.20 18.67
N ALA A 185 1.71 -24.68 19.45
CA ALA A 185 0.40 -24.01 19.60
C ALA A 185 0.54 -22.59 20.16
N LEU A 186 1.46 -22.39 21.11
CA LEU A 186 1.74 -21.09 21.71
C LEU A 186 2.32 -20.09 20.70
N GLU A 187 3.29 -20.51 19.88
CA GLU A 187 3.85 -19.63 18.85
C GLU A 187 2.80 -19.26 17.80
N LYS A 188 1.91 -20.20 17.42
CA LYS A 188 0.76 -19.91 16.55
C LYS A 188 -0.20 -18.90 17.19
N GLU A 189 -0.52 -19.06 18.48
CA GLU A 189 -1.34 -18.10 19.24
C GLU A 189 -0.69 -16.70 19.20
N ILE A 190 0.62 -16.62 19.47
CA ILE A 190 1.36 -15.35 19.43
C ILE A 190 1.35 -14.72 18.03
N LEU A 191 1.45 -15.52 16.95
CA LEU A 191 1.52 -15.00 15.58
C LEU A 191 0.17 -14.57 15.01
N PHE A 192 -0.92 -15.28 15.33
CA PHE A 192 -2.21 -15.09 14.66
C PHE A 192 -3.32 -14.57 15.56
N ASN A 193 -3.28 -14.89 16.86
CA ASN A 193 -4.33 -14.48 17.80
C ASN A 193 -3.95 -13.22 18.56
N TYR A 194 -2.67 -12.83 18.56
CA TYR A 194 -2.24 -11.57 19.10
C TYR A 194 -2.76 -10.41 18.20
N PRO A 195 -3.54 -9.46 18.74
CA PRO A 195 -4.35 -8.56 17.92
C PRO A 195 -3.54 -7.58 17.06
N SER A 196 -2.36 -7.16 17.53
CA SER A 196 -1.53 -6.18 16.81
C SER A 196 -0.06 -6.30 17.14
N HIS A 197 0.71 -6.84 16.20
CA HIS A 197 2.17 -6.75 16.23
C HIS A 197 2.59 -5.34 15.82
N SER A 198 3.35 -4.68 16.69
CA SER A 198 3.80 -3.31 16.43
C SER A 198 5.29 -3.19 16.72
N ASP A 199 6.03 -2.79 15.69
CA ASP A 199 7.36 -2.24 15.86
C ASP A 199 7.22 -0.78 16.29
N LEU A 200 7.97 -0.36 17.31
CA LEU A 200 7.85 0.98 17.89
C LEU A 200 8.95 1.92 17.40
N GLY A 201 9.53 1.62 16.22
CA GLY A 201 10.45 2.48 15.48
C GLY A 201 11.86 2.54 16.04
N ASP A 202 12.16 1.75 17.08
CA ASP A 202 13.47 1.70 17.75
C ASP A 202 14.38 0.60 17.19
N CYS A 203 13.97 -0.09 16.12
CA CYS A 203 14.66 -1.21 15.49
C CYS A 203 15.11 -0.85 14.09
N MET A 204 16.33 -0.35 13.93
CA MET A 204 16.68 0.27 12.64
C MET A 204 17.16 -0.71 11.56
N ASN A 205 17.71 -1.88 11.89
CA ASN A 205 18.58 -2.57 10.91
C ASN A 205 18.40 -4.08 10.70
N TYR A 206 17.93 -4.86 11.69
CA TYR A 206 18.00 -6.34 11.61
C TYR A 206 16.67 -7.09 11.71
N MET A 207 15.67 -6.55 12.43
CA MET A 207 14.39 -7.22 12.64
C MET A 207 13.32 -6.22 13.09
N LEU A 208 12.06 -6.54 12.83
CA LEU A 208 10.91 -5.91 13.48
C LEU A 208 10.71 -6.54 14.87
N ARG A 209 10.50 -5.73 15.92
CA ARG A 209 10.28 -6.22 17.29
C ARG A 209 8.88 -5.87 17.79
N SER A 210 8.03 -6.88 17.92
CA SER A 210 6.76 -6.76 18.65
C SER A 210 7.02 -6.79 20.16
N ARG A 211 7.09 -5.63 20.81
CA ARG A 211 7.54 -5.53 22.23
C ARG A 211 6.52 -6.08 23.23
N TRP A 212 5.25 -5.85 22.98
CA TRP A 212 4.16 -6.18 23.89
C TRP A 212 3.93 -7.68 24.06
N THR A 213 4.20 -8.49 23.03
CA THR A 213 4.05 -9.96 23.12
C THR A 213 4.92 -10.54 24.23
N ARG A 214 6.16 -10.07 24.41
CA ARG A 214 7.04 -10.54 25.49
C ARG A 214 6.48 -10.24 26.88
N MET A 215 5.79 -9.11 27.05
CA MET A 215 5.20 -8.73 28.34
C MET A 215 3.95 -9.54 28.64
N ILE A 216 3.07 -9.70 27.64
CA ILE A 216 1.78 -10.41 27.77
C ILE A 216 1.98 -11.91 27.93
N TYR A 217 2.93 -12.49 27.19
CA TYR A 217 3.20 -13.92 27.21
C TYR A 217 4.34 -14.28 28.19
N LYS A 218 4.68 -13.36 29.11
CA LYS A 218 5.72 -13.58 30.12
C LYS A 218 5.39 -14.81 30.97
N GLY A 219 6.39 -15.68 31.14
CA GLY A 219 6.25 -16.91 31.93
C GLY A 219 5.63 -18.08 31.18
N LYS A 220 5.15 -17.90 29.94
CA LYS A 220 4.84 -19.02 29.05
C LYS A 220 6.13 -19.53 28.40
N GLU A 221 6.26 -20.85 28.29
CA GLU A 221 7.47 -21.50 27.78
C GLU A 221 7.45 -21.57 26.25
N ILE A 222 8.52 -21.05 25.63
CA ILE A 222 8.83 -21.27 24.21
C ILE A 222 10.09 -22.16 24.19
N PRO A 223 9.95 -23.47 23.87
CA PRO A 223 11.05 -24.41 24.01
C PRO A 223 12.19 -24.08 23.03
N CYS A 224 13.42 -24.11 23.52
CA CYS A 224 14.60 -23.98 22.66
C CYS A 224 14.65 -25.14 21.66
N ARG A 225 14.91 -24.82 20.40
CA ARG A 225 15.15 -25.81 19.34
C ARG A 225 16.59 -25.66 18.89
N PRO A 226 17.47 -26.65 19.16
CA PRO A 226 18.83 -26.62 18.66
C PRO A 226 18.83 -26.48 17.14
N CYS A 227 19.61 -25.53 16.64
CA CYS A 227 19.81 -25.34 15.21
C CYS A 227 21.26 -25.69 14.90
N ASP A 228 21.46 -26.87 14.30
CA ASP A 228 22.81 -27.33 13.93
C ASP A 228 23.31 -26.68 12.62
N LYS A 229 22.51 -25.79 12.03
CA LYS A 229 22.90 -25.06 10.82
C LYS A 229 23.88 -23.95 11.20
N ALA A 230 25.03 -23.94 10.54
CA ALA A 230 25.99 -22.85 10.67
C ALA A 230 25.42 -21.49 10.19
N TYR A 231 24.50 -21.51 9.23
CA TYR A 231 23.87 -20.31 8.66
C TYR A 231 22.40 -20.56 8.32
N TYR A 232 21.58 -19.51 8.43
CA TYR A 232 20.23 -19.50 7.87
C TYR A 232 20.29 -19.15 6.38
N THR A 233 19.57 -19.91 5.55
CA THR A 233 19.45 -19.62 4.12
C THR A 233 18.22 -18.76 3.88
N ARG A 234 18.33 -17.80 2.96
CA ARG A 234 17.16 -17.06 2.47
C ARG A 234 16.25 -18.04 1.76
N VAL A 235 14.97 -18.07 2.15
CA VAL A 235 13.95 -18.81 1.40
C VAL A 235 13.69 -18.00 0.13
N MET A 236 14.03 -18.56 -1.05
CA MET A 236 13.61 -17.98 -2.33
C MET A 236 12.12 -18.29 -2.49
N LEU A 237 11.32 -17.24 -2.66
CA LEU A 237 9.89 -17.32 -2.99
C LEU A 237 9.71 -17.62 -4.47
#